data_AF-A0A146K834-F1
#
_entry.id   AF-A0A146K834-F1
#
_cell.length_a   1.000
_cell.length_b   1.000
_cell.length_c   1.000
_cell.angle_alpha   90.00
_cell.angle_beta   90.00
_cell.angle_gamma   90.00
#
_symmetry.space_group_name_H-M   'P 1'
#
loop_
_entity.id
_entity.type
_entity.pdbx_description
1 polymer ?
#
loop_
_entity_poly.entity_id
_entity_poly.type
_entity_poly.pdbx_seq_one_letter_code
_entity_poly.pdbx_strand_id
1 'polypeptide(L)'
;EEQLKKIREGQFHRCTGSIRLNSDATDVFFSQDTWQSFYSGFIRIAKTYLFNFQFNQTTTQQITFSSYPGYFFSIDDFYLVHNKFEGQQSNLAIMETSFYTFNTSLYDEFMDKNGSSTLTWMRCQLSNLFSMTAEQWVASFGTAQSYTYNNN
;
A
#
# COMPACT_ATOMS: atom_id res chain seq x y z
N GLU A 1 -15.72 13.96 -25.38
CA GLU A 1 -16.69 14.29 -24.30
C GLU A 1 -16.79 13.17 -23.26
N GLU A 2 -17.01 11.92 -23.66
CA GLU A 2 -17.08 10.77 -22.75
C GLU A 2 -15.82 10.57 -21.88
N GLN A 3 -14.63 10.71 -22.45
CA GLN A 3 -13.37 10.59 -21.70
C GLN A 3 -13.25 11.67 -20.60
N LEU A 4 -13.69 12.90 -20.88
CA LEU A 4 -13.70 13.99 -19.89
C LEU A 4 -14.72 13.72 -18.78
N LYS A 5 -15.85 13.08 -19.09
CA LYS A 5 -16.81 12.62 -18.09
C LYS A 5 -16.18 11.56 -17.17
N LYS A 6 -15.52 10.54 -17.73
CA LYS A 6 -14.81 9.50 -16.96
C LYS A 6 -13.71 10.09 -16.07
N ILE A 7 -12.95 11.07 -16.58
CA ILE A 7 -11.93 11.77 -15.80
C ILE A 7 -12.55 12.47 -14.58
N ARG A 8 -13.63 13.24 -14.81
CA ARG A 8 -14.34 13.93 -13.72
C ARG A 8 -14.89 12.97 -12.68
N GLU A 9 -15.54 11.88 -13.11
CA GLU A 9 -16.10 10.88 -12.21
C GLU A 9 -15.01 10.16 -11.40
N GLY A 10 -13.90 9.75 -12.03
CA GLY A 10 -12.80 9.07 -11.35
C GLY A 10 -12.06 9.96 -10.33
N GLN A 11 -12.07 11.28 -10.48
CA GLN A 11 -11.44 12.17 -9.50
C GLN A 11 -12.09 12.12 -8.11
N PHE A 12 -13.34 11.66 -7.99
CA PHE A 12 -14.06 11.57 -6.70
C PHE A 12 -13.74 10.30 -5.90
N HIS A 13 -12.95 9.37 -6.45
CA HIS A 13 -12.68 8.08 -5.84
C HIS A 13 -11.21 7.96 -5.41
N ARG A 14 -10.77 8.84 -4.51
CA ARG A 14 -9.41 8.82 -3.97
C ARG A 14 -9.43 8.99 -2.46
N CYS A 15 -8.60 8.21 -1.78
CA CYS A 15 -8.38 8.37 -0.34
C CYS A 15 -7.62 9.67 -0.05
N THR A 16 -7.60 10.08 1.22
CA THR A 16 -6.80 11.21 1.70
C THR A 16 -5.71 10.73 2.65
N GLY A 17 -4.45 11.07 2.38
CA GLY A 17 -3.31 10.80 3.26
C GLY A 17 -2.69 12.09 3.79
N SER A 18 -2.17 12.07 5.01
CA SER A 18 -1.50 13.22 5.63
C SER A 18 -0.34 12.78 6.52
N ILE A 19 0.79 13.46 6.38
CA ILE A 19 1.95 13.40 7.26
C ILE A 19 2.17 14.80 7.82
N ARG A 20 2.19 14.93 9.15
CA ARG A 20 2.30 16.23 9.81
C ARG A 20 3.23 16.16 11.00
N LEU A 21 4.22 17.05 11.05
CA LEU A 21 5.00 17.27 12.26
C LEU A 21 4.21 18.12 13.26
N ASN A 22 4.42 17.89 14.55
CA ASN A 22 3.99 18.84 15.57
C ASN A 22 4.79 20.16 15.47
N SER A 23 4.34 21.19 16.19
CA SER A 23 4.87 22.56 16.07
C SER A 23 6.38 22.69 16.35
N ASP A 24 6.90 21.81 17.18
CA ASP A 24 8.29 21.74 17.64
C ASP A 24 9.09 20.60 16.97
N ALA A 25 8.50 19.89 16.00
CA ALA A 25 9.11 18.77 15.25
C ALA A 25 9.67 17.63 16.13
N THR A 26 9.08 17.41 17.29
CA THR A 26 9.40 16.30 18.20
C THR A 26 8.57 15.04 17.94
N ASP A 27 7.48 15.16 17.17
CA ASP A 27 6.61 14.05 16.80
C ASP A 27 6.09 14.19 15.36
N VAL A 28 5.73 13.05 14.76
CA VAL A 28 5.16 12.93 13.42
C VAL A 28 3.82 12.19 13.47
N PHE A 29 2.77 12.86 13.01
CA PHE A 29 1.46 12.27 12.81
C PHE A 29 1.36 11.73 11.39
N PHE A 30 0.81 10.53 11.30
CA PHE A 30 0.59 9.79 10.06
C PHE A 30 -0.87 9.31 10.04
N SER A 31 -1.62 9.71 9.02
CA SER A 31 -3.06 9.43 8.94
C SER A 31 -3.51 9.17 7.51
N GLN A 32 -4.45 8.24 7.36
CA GLN A 32 -5.10 7.93 6.10
C GLN A 32 -6.61 7.84 6.31
N ASP A 33 -7.38 8.39 5.38
CA ASP A 33 -8.83 8.35 5.35
C ASP A 33 -9.30 7.70 4.04
N THR A 34 -9.86 6.50 4.17
CA THR A 34 -10.26 5.67 3.03
C THR A 34 -11.58 6.13 2.45
N TRP A 35 -11.61 6.37 1.15
CA TRP A 35 -12.84 6.71 0.43
C TRP A 35 -13.37 5.47 -0.28
N GLN A 36 -14.46 4.91 0.23
CA GLN A 36 -15.04 3.66 -0.28
C GLN A 36 -16.57 3.75 -0.38
N SER A 37 -17.17 2.90 -1.22
CA SER A 37 -18.61 2.78 -1.33
C SER A 37 -19.24 2.37 0.00
N PHE A 38 -20.40 2.96 0.33
CA PHE A 38 -21.16 2.62 1.54
C PHE A 38 -21.50 1.12 1.63
N TYR A 39 -21.75 0.50 0.47
CA TYR A 39 -22.21 -0.89 0.40
C TYR A 39 -21.10 -1.91 0.72
N SER A 40 -19.86 -1.65 0.32
CA SER A 40 -18.73 -2.57 0.50
C SER A 40 -17.73 -2.15 1.58
N GLY A 41 -17.77 -0.88 2.02
CA GLY A 41 -16.68 -0.24 2.75
C GLY A 41 -16.76 -0.23 4.27
N PHE A 42 -17.81 -0.79 4.89
CA PHE A 42 -18.10 -0.55 6.32
C PHE A 42 -18.11 -1.78 7.23
N ILE A 43 -17.90 -2.99 6.69
CA ILE A 43 -17.60 -4.16 7.53
C ILE A 43 -16.07 -4.23 7.70
N ARG A 44 -15.56 -3.79 8.85
CA ARG A 44 -14.13 -3.53 9.07
C ARG A 44 -13.50 -4.43 10.10
N ILE A 45 -12.22 -4.73 9.90
CA ILE A 45 -11.38 -5.47 10.84
C ILE A 45 -9.99 -4.83 10.82
N ALA A 46 -9.52 -4.34 11.97
CA ALA A 46 -8.10 -4.05 12.16
C ALA A 46 -7.36 -5.36 12.42
N LYS A 47 -6.24 -5.59 11.75
CA LYS A 47 -5.49 -6.86 11.82
C LYS A 47 -4.06 -6.60 12.22
N THR A 48 -3.52 -7.50 13.03
CA THR A 48 -2.09 -7.59 13.30
C THR A 48 -1.64 -9.01 12.97
N TYR A 49 -0.71 -9.11 12.03
CA TYR A 49 -0.02 -10.36 11.72
C TYR A 49 1.32 -10.40 12.41
N LEU A 50 1.61 -11.53 13.05
CA LEU A 50 2.86 -11.82 13.73
C LEU A 50 3.50 -13.02 13.05
N PHE A 51 4.60 -12.79 12.36
CA PHE A 51 5.36 -13.82 11.68
C PHE A 51 6.78 -13.88 12.20
N ASN A 52 7.37 -15.07 12.10
CA ASN A 52 8.78 -15.34 12.39
C ASN A 52 9.44 -15.97 11.16
N PHE A 53 9.17 -15.41 9.98
CA PHE A 53 9.80 -15.88 8.75
C PHE A 53 11.28 -15.47 8.74
N GLN A 54 12.14 -16.42 8.38
CA GLN A 54 13.58 -16.22 8.33
C GLN A 54 13.98 -15.83 6.90
N PHE A 55 13.91 -14.54 6.60
CA PHE A 55 14.35 -13.98 5.32
C PHE A 55 15.73 -13.32 5.46
N ASN A 56 16.39 -13.09 4.31
CA ASN A 56 17.75 -12.53 4.27
C ASN A 56 17.88 -11.15 4.94
N GLN A 57 16.78 -10.39 5.08
CA GLN A 57 16.78 -9.03 5.63
C GLN A 57 15.80 -8.84 6.80
N THR A 58 15.05 -9.87 7.19
CA THR A 58 14.11 -9.82 8.31
C THR A 58 13.92 -11.21 8.92
N THR A 59 13.92 -11.32 10.24
CA THR A 59 13.72 -12.59 10.99
C THR A 59 12.45 -12.60 11.84
N THR A 60 11.82 -11.45 12.03
CA THR A 60 10.54 -11.30 12.72
C THR A 60 9.76 -10.16 12.06
N GLN A 61 8.47 -10.36 11.81
CA GLN A 61 7.61 -9.37 11.18
C GLN A 61 6.33 -9.20 12.01
N GLN A 62 6.03 -7.97 12.40
CA GLN A 62 4.75 -7.59 12.97
C GLN A 62 4.11 -6.51 12.08
N ILE A 63 3.00 -6.85 11.43
CA ILE A 63 2.35 -5.97 10.45
C ILE A 63 0.93 -5.69 10.93
N THR A 64 0.64 -4.45 11.28
CA THR A 64 -0.69 -4.00 11.71
C THR A 64 -1.31 -3.12 10.64
N PHE A 65 -2.57 -3.36 10.28
CA PHE A 65 -3.23 -2.66 9.19
C PHE A 65 -4.74 -2.64 9.31
N SER A 66 -5.37 -1.65 8.69
CA SER A 66 -6.81 -1.58 8.53
C SER A 66 -7.27 -2.50 7.39
N SER A 67 -8.37 -3.23 7.55
CA SER A 67 -8.80 -4.25 6.60
C SER A 67 -10.30 -4.59 6.71
N TYR A 68 -10.68 -5.67 6.03
CA TYR A 68 -12.05 -6.16 5.83
C TYR A 68 -12.08 -7.69 5.99
N PRO A 69 -13.22 -8.31 6.32
CA PRO A 69 -13.33 -9.77 6.35
C PRO A 69 -12.92 -10.41 5.01
N GLY A 70 -12.13 -11.49 5.06
CA GLY A 70 -11.67 -12.21 3.86
C GLY A 70 -10.48 -11.61 3.11
N TYR A 71 -10.11 -10.36 3.41
CA TYR A 71 -8.89 -9.74 2.85
C TYR A 71 -7.68 -10.13 3.70
N PHE A 72 -6.56 -10.47 3.08
CA PHE A 72 -5.30 -10.74 3.80
C PHE A 72 -4.34 -9.54 3.76
N PHE A 73 -4.83 -8.42 3.24
CA PHE A 73 -4.12 -7.16 3.04
C PHE A 73 -5.10 -5.99 3.31
N SER A 74 -4.58 -4.77 3.36
CA SER A 74 -5.39 -3.55 3.34
C SER A 74 -5.77 -3.22 1.89
N ILE A 75 -6.95 -2.65 1.69
CA ILE A 75 -7.32 -2.01 0.41
C ILE A 75 -7.57 -0.52 0.65
N ASP A 76 -7.07 -0.02 1.79
CA ASP A 76 -7.30 1.34 2.23
C ASP A 76 -6.30 2.30 1.57
N ASP A 77 -4.97 2.14 1.61
CA ASP A 77 -4.12 1.30 2.47
C ASP A 77 -3.56 2.07 3.69
N PHE A 78 -3.44 1.38 4.84
CA PHE A 78 -2.73 1.87 6.03
C PHE A 78 -2.03 0.70 6.74
N TYR A 79 -0.71 0.76 6.87
CA TYR A 79 0.11 -0.25 7.56
C TYR A 79 1.09 0.39 8.54
N LEU A 80 1.30 -0.31 9.66
CA LEU A 80 2.42 -0.16 10.57
C LEU A 80 3.21 -1.47 10.56
N VAL A 81 4.46 -1.39 10.12
CA VAL A 81 5.35 -2.54 9.94
C VAL A 81 6.48 -2.43 10.96
N HIS A 82 6.56 -3.44 11.82
CA HIS A 82 7.55 -3.57 12.87
C HIS A 82 8.38 -4.83 12.59
N ASN A 83 9.51 -4.67 11.91
CA ASN A 83 10.38 -5.77 11.52
C ASN A 83 11.64 -5.82 12.37
N LYS A 84 12.23 -7.01 12.49
CA LYS A 84 13.52 -7.21 13.16
C LYS A 84 14.47 -7.98 12.28
N PHE A 85 15.76 -7.66 12.39
CA PHE A 85 16.84 -8.39 11.74
C PHE A 85 18.13 -8.22 12.54
N GLU A 86 18.84 -9.31 12.82
CA GLU A 86 20.13 -9.31 13.53
C GLU A 86 20.14 -8.45 14.82
N GLY A 87 19.04 -8.50 15.59
CA GLY A 87 18.88 -7.73 16.83
C GLY A 87 18.47 -6.27 16.65
N GLN A 88 18.47 -5.75 15.41
CA GLN A 88 17.93 -4.43 15.08
C GLN A 88 16.42 -4.49 14.87
N GLN A 89 15.76 -3.35 15.11
CA GLN A 89 14.32 -3.18 14.90
C GLN A 89 14.07 -2.02 13.93
N SER A 90 13.07 -2.17 13.09
CA SER A 90 12.59 -1.13 12.18
C SER A 90 11.11 -0.93 12.34
N ASN A 91 10.67 0.32 12.24
CA ASN A 91 9.28 0.72 12.28
C ASN A 91 9.00 1.56 11.03
N LEU A 92 8.15 1.06 10.14
CA LEU A 92 7.74 1.75 8.92
C LEU A 92 6.23 2.00 8.97
N ALA A 93 5.81 3.18 8.53
CA ALA A 93 4.41 3.51 8.32
C ALA A 93 4.18 3.65 6.81
N ILE A 94 3.20 2.93 6.26
CA ILE A 94 2.92 2.85 4.83
C ILE A 94 1.46 3.18 4.61
N MET A 95 1.19 4.12 3.71
CA MET A 95 -0.16 4.46 3.25
C MET A 95 -0.10 4.77 1.77
N GLU A 96 -1.27 4.76 1.14
CA GLU A 96 -1.40 5.14 -0.26
C GLU A 96 -2.63 6.00 -0.49
N THR A 97 -2.59 6.75 -1.58
CA THR A 97 -3.80 7.30 -2.19
C THR A 97 -3.81 6.99 -3.68
N SER A 98 -4.92 6.44 -4.13
CA SER A 98 -5.00 5.89 -5.48
C SER A 98 -5.15 7.00 -6.50
N PHE A 99 -4.56 6.81 -7.67
CA PHE A 99 -4.79 7.67 -8.81
C PHE A 99 -5.23 6.87 -10.04
N TYR A 100 -6.00 7.52 -10.89
CA TYR A 100 -6.57 6.92 -12.07
C TYR A 100 -5.67 7.17 -13.28
N THR A 101 -5.47 6.11 -14.06
CA THR A 101 -4.85 6.18 -15.38
C THR A 101 -5.95 6.35 -16.43
N PHE A 102 -6.03 7.52 -17.05
CA PHE A 102 -7.03 7.78 -18.10
C PHE A 102 -6.47 7.69 -19.52
N ASN A 103 -5.16 7.57 -19.65
CA ASN A 103 -4.51 7.29 -20.92
C ASN A 103 -4.49 5.77 -21.15
N THR A 104 -5.41 5.28 -21.96
CA THR A 104 -5.56 3.85 -22.23
C THR A 104 -4.44 3.27 -23.08
N SER A 105 -3.65 4.08 -23.80
CA SER A 105 -2.50 3.57 -24.55
C SER A 105 -1.45 2.92 -23.64
N LEU A 106 -1.35 3.40 -22.40
CA LEU A 106 -0.45 2.86 -21.38
C LEU A 106 -0.81 1.42 -21.01
N TYR A 107 -2.04 0.99 -21.23
CA TYR A 107 -2.46 -0.37 -20.92
C TYR A 107 -1.81 -1.38 -21.85
N ASP A 108 -1.69 -1.05 -23.14
CA ASP A 108 -1.01 -1.91 -24.09
C ASP A 108 0.52 -1.88 -23.94
N GLU A 109 1.07 -0.77 -23.46
CA GLU A 109 2.49 -0.58 -23.23
C GLU A 109 2.98 -1.29 -21.96
N PHE A 110 2.23 -1.16 -20.86
CA PHE A 110 2.72 -1.51 -19.52
C PHE A 110 2.03 -2.72 -18.90
N MET A 111 0.77 -3.03 -19.25
CA MET A 111 0.14 -4.23 -18.69
C MET A 111 0.71 -5.46 -19.36
N ASP A 112 1.35 -6.28 -18.56
CA ASP A 112 1.93 -7.52 -19.02
C ASP A 112 0.84 -8.58 -19.28
N LYS A 113 0.78 -9.03 -20.53
CA LYS A 113 -0.16 -10.05 -21.02
C LYS A 113 0.40 -11.48 -20.90
N ASN A 114 1.67 -11.62 -20.53
CA ASN A 114 2.41 -12.89 -20.52
C ASN A 114 2.66 -13.46 -19.10
N GLY A 115 2.23 -12.77 -18.04
CA GLY A 115 2.22 -13.30 -16.67
C GLY A 115 3.55 -13.21 -15.91
N SER A 116 4.44 -12.33 -16.33
CA SER A 116 5.68 -11.92 -15.63
C SER A 116 5.49 -10.78 -14.61
N SER A 117 4.32 -10.16 -14.52
CA SER A 117 4.01 -9.13 -13.52
C SER A 117 3.35 -9.67 -12.25
N THR A 118 3.50 -8.93 -11.15
CA THR A 118 2.92 -9.24 -9.84
C THR A 118 1.92 -8.16 -9.43
N LEU A 119 0.73 -8.58 -9.00
CA LEU A 119 -0.34 -7.67 -8.58
C LEU A 119 0.10 -6.81 -7.38
N THR A 120 -0.37 -5.58 -7.36
CA THR A 120 0.04 -4.55 -6.39
C THR A 120 -0.12 -4.98 -4.94
N TRP A 121 -1.22 -5.67 -4.61
CA TRP A 121 -1.44 -6.15 -3.25
C TRP A 121 -0.38 -7.17 -2.80
N MET A 122 0.08 -8.05 -3.69
CA MET A 122 1.13 -9.03 -3.39
C MET A 122 2.47 -8.32 -3.21
N ARG A 123 2.80 -7.37 -4.10
CA ARG A 123 4.03 -6.57 -4.00
C ARG A 123 4.08 -5.82 -2.68
N CYS A 124 3.00 -5.14 -2.30
CA CYS A 124 2.89 -4.43 -1.02
C CYS A 124 3.13 -5.36 0.18
N GLN A 125 2.48 -6.53 0.21
CA GLN A 125 2.67 -7.52 1.29
C GLN A 125 4.12 -8.03 1.36
N LEU A 126 4.73 -8.36 0.22
CA LEU A 126 6.13 -8.80 0.18
C LEU A 126 7.08 -7.69 0.65
N SER A 127 6.87 -6.46 0.22
CA SER A 127 7.69 -5.33 0.66
C SER A 127 7.55 -5.06 2.15
N ASN A 128 6.34 -5.17 2.72
CA ASN A 128 6.11 -5.10 4.16
C ASN A 128 6.84 -6.21 4.92
N LEU A 129 6.94 -7.42 4.35
CA LEU A 129 7.61 -8.55 4.99
C LEU A 129 9.14 -8.46 4.94
N PHE A 130 9.73 -7.92 3.87
CA PHE A 130 11.18 -7.99 3.62
C PHE A 130 11.98 -6.76 4.04
N SER A 131 11.31 -5.63 4.27
CA SER A 131 12.01 -4.35 4.32
C SER A 131 12.28 -3.88 5.74
N MET A 132 13.50 -3.41 5.99
CA MET A 132 13.92 -2.75 7.23
C MET A 132 14.06 -1.24 7.05
N THR A 133 14.03 -0.71 5.82
CA THR A 133 14.05 0.74 5.55
C THR A 133 13.03 1.12 4.47
N ALA A 134 12.71 2.41 4.36
CA ALA A 134 11.82 2.92 3.33
C ALA A 134 12.40 2.69 1.92
N GLU A 135 13.71 2.85 1.75
CA GLU A 135 14.40 2.64 0.48
C GLU A 135 14.33 1.17 0.04
N GLN A 136 14.51 0.24 1.00
CA GLN A 136 14.34 -1.20 0.74
C GLN A 136 12.89 -1.51 0.36
N TRP A 137 11.93 -0.88 1.02
CA TRP A 137 10.51 -1.06 0.71
C TRP A 137 10.19 -0.60 -0.71
N VAL A 138 10.64 0.60 -1.10
CA VAL A 138 10.44 1.13 -2.46
C VAL A 138 11.12 0.24 -3.50
N ALA A 139 12.36 -0.20 -3.24
CA ALA A 139 13.08 -1.08 -4.14
C ALA A 139 12.38 -2.43 -4.31
N SER A 140 11.89 -3.03 -3.21
CA SER A 140 11.12 -4.27 -3.23
C SER A 140 9.80 -4.11 -3.98
N PHE A 141 9.04 -3.05 -3.70
CA PHE A 141 7.73 -2.80 -4.29
C PHE A 141 7.85 -2.53 -5.80
N GLY A 142 8.95 -1.91 -6.23
CA GLY A 142 9.25 -1.62 -7.64
C GLY A 142 9.56 -2.83 -8.52
N THR A 143 9.64 -4.04 -7.95
CA THR A 143 9.89 -5.27 -8.72
C THR A 143 8.62 -5.83 -9.36
N ALA A 144 8.73 -6.39 -10.58
CA ALA A 144 7.63 -7.06 -11.31
C ALA A 144 6.31 -6.25 -11.33
N GLN A 145 6.38 -4.95 -11.65
CA GLN A 145 5.21 -4.06 -11.60
C GLN A 145 4.11 -4.52 -12.56
N SER A 146 2.86 -4.52 -12.08
CA SER A 146 1.68 -4.87 -12.87
C SER A 146 0.90 -3.68 -13.42
N TYR A 147 1.22 -2.45 -12.98
CA TYR A 147 0.50 -1.23 -13.36
C TYR A 147 -1.02 -1.29 -13.09
N THR A 148 -1.40 -2.12 -12.12
CA THR A 148 -2.75 -2.22 -11.55
C THR A 148 -2.76 -1.53 -10.20
N TYR A 149 -3.90 -0.99 -9.75
CA TYR A 149 -3.99 -0.26 -8.48
C TYR A 149 -2.86 0.80 -8.35
N ASN A 150 -2.87 1.77 -9.26
CA ASN A 150 -1.81 2.76 -9.39
C ASN A 150 -1.96 3.82 -8.29
N ASN A 151 -0.99 3.88 -7.39
CA ASN A 151 -1.10 4.64 -6.16
C ASN A 151 0.15 5.52 -5.94
N ASN A 152 -0.04 6.62 -5.20
CA ASN A 152 1.05 7.43 -4.64
C ASN A 152 1.52 6.85 -3.32
#